data_AF-A0A9R1PX97-F1
#
_entry.id   AF-A0A9R1PX97-F1
#
_cell.length_a   1.000
_cell.length_b   1.000
_cell.length_c   1.000
_cell.angle_alpha   90.00
_cell.angle_beta   90.00
_cell.angle_gamma   90.00
#
_symmetry.space_group_name_H-M   'P 1'
#
loop_
_entity.id
_entity.type
_entity.pdbx_description
1 polymer ?
#
loop_
_entity_poly.entity_id
_entity_poly.type
_entity_poly.pdbx_seq_one_letter_code
_entity_poly.pdbx_strand_id
1 'polypeptide(L)'
;MLGLRPSVKRFMMYQQGCFAGGMVLRLAKDLAENNRGARVLVVCSENTVMTFHGPDESHLDSLVGQVLFGDGAAAVIVGADLDESTERPLFQLVSASQTILPESEGAIGGQLLEAGLTFHLRKNVPILISKNIERALEDAFKPLGIHDWNSIFWVTHPGGPAILSMIEAKVKLNKERMRATRHVLSEYGNMSSVCLFFVLDEMRRRSSEDGHTTTGEGMDWGVLFGFGPGLTVETIVLHSVPIASP
;
A
#
# COMPACT_ATOMS: atom_id res chain seq x y z
N MET A 1 20.23 -7.48 -15.94
CA MET A 1 19.25 -8.27 -15.14
C MET A 1 17.96 -8.55 -15.89
N LEU A 2 17.22 -7.55 -16.41
CA LEU A 2 15.92 -7.83 -17.09
C LEU A 2 15.92 -7.76 -18.63
N GLY A 3 17.02 -7.31 -19.26
CA GLY A 3 17.11 -7.24 -20.73
C GLY A 3 16.05 -6.35 -21.40
N LEU A 4 15.48 -5.38 -20.67
CA LEU A 4 14.46 -4.48 -21.21
C LEU A 4 15.01 -3.63 -22.36
N ARG A 5 14.13 -3.24 -23.27
CA ARG A 5 14.46 -2.35 -24.39
C ARG A 5 15.13 -1.06 -23.86
N PRO A 6 16.24 -0.60 -24.46
CA PRO A 6 16.93 0.63 -24.03
C PRO A 6 16.03 1.88 -24.04
N SER A 7 15.00 1.87 -24.88
CA SER A 7 13.99 2.92 -25.02
C SER A 7 12.93 2.93 -23.91
N VAL A 8 13.01 2.05 -22.91
CA VAL A 8 12.07 2.05 -21.77
C VAL A 8 12.15 3.38 -21.03
N LYS A 9 10.98 4.03 -20.86
CA LYS A 9 10.85 5.25 -20.06
C LYS A 9 10.93 4.87 -18.58
N ARG A 10 11.87 5.47 -17.83
CA ARG A 10 12.14 5.11 -16.43
C ARG A 10 11.86 6.29 -15.51
N PHE A 11 11.18 6.02 -14.40
CA PHE A 11 10.97 6.95 -13.31
C PHE A 11 11.54 6.31 -12.05
N MET A 12 12.52 6.96 -11.44
CA MET A 12 13.17 6.47 -10.23
C MET A 12 12.61 7.20 -9.02
N MET A 13 12.05 6.45 -8.08
CA MET A 13 11.53 6.98 -6.83
C MET A 13 12.40 6.49 -5.67
N TYR A 14 13.24 7.37 -5.14
CA TYR A 14 14.04 7.11 -3.94
C TYR A 14 13.47 7.85 -2.74
N GLN A 15 13.66 7.27 -1.55
CA GLN A 15 13.42 7.93 -0.26
C GLN A 15 11.99 8.48 -0.06
N GLN A 16 11.00 7.85 -0.70
CA GLN A 16 9.59 8.20 -0.50
C GLN A 16 9.02 7.58 0.79
N GLY A 17 9.56 6.42 1.21
CA GLY A 17 9.14 5.71 2.41
C GLY A 17 7.91 4.83 2.19
N CYS A 18 7.26 4.46 3.29
CA CYS A 18 6.26 3.38 3.32
C CYS A 18 4.99 3.63 2.48
N PHE A 19 4.64 4.90 2.19
CA PHE A 19 3.49 5.21 1.32
C PHE A 19 3.77 4.96 -0.17
N ALA A 20 5.03 4.72 -0.56
CA ALA A 20 5.43 4.73 -1.95
C ALA A 20 4.75 3.63 -2.79
N GLY A 21 4.27 2.54 -2.19
CA GLY A 21 3.49 1.53 -2.91
C GLY A 21 2.19 2.10 -3.51
N GLY A 22 1.55 3.06 -2.84
CA GLY A 22 0.44 3.82 -3.41
C GLY A 22 0.91 4.84 -4.45
N MET A 23 1.97 5.58 -4.15
CA MET A 23 2.54 6.59 -5.06
C MET A 23 2.90 6.01 -6.44
N VAL A 24 3.54 4.83 -6.48
CA VAL A 24 3.93 4.20 -7.74
C VAL A 24 2.71 3.72 -8.54
N LEU A 25 1.64 3.27 -7.88
CA LEU A 25 0.39 2.89 -8.55
C LEU A 25 -0.33 4.12 -9.11
N ARG A 26 -0.34 5.24 -8.37
CA ARG A 26 -0.86 6.53 -8.85
C ARG A 26 -0.13 7.00 -10.12
N LEU A 27 1.21 6.96 -10.11
CA LEU A 27 1.98 7.29 -11.32
C LEU A 27 1.72 6.27 -12.46
N ALA A 28 1.69 4.98 -12.14
CA ALA A 28 1.50 3.93 -13.15
C ALA A 28 0.13 4.04 -13.83
N LYS A 29 -0.92 4.43 -13.10
CA LYS A 29 -2.25 4.73 -13.65
C LYS A 29 -2.15 5.80 -14.74
N ASP A 30 -1.59 6.97 -14.42
CA ASP A 30 -1.48 8.07 -15.38
C ASP A 30 -0.61 7.70 -16.60
N LEU A 31 0.50 6.98 -16.37
CA LEU A 31 1.37 6.52 -17.45
C LEU A 31 0.67 5.52 -18.38
N ALA A 32 -0.09 4.58 -17.83
CA ALA A 32 -0.80 3.56 -18.59
C ALA A 32 -1.99 4.16 -19.36
N GLU A 33 -2.81 5.00 -18.72
CA GLU A 33 -4.02 5.57 -19.32
C GLU A 33 -3.70 6.64 -20.37
N ASN A 34 -2.63 7.41 -20.19
CA ASN A 34 -2.28 8.49 -21.11
C ASN A 34 -1.38 8.04 -22.28
N ASN A 35 -0.98 6.77 -22.34
CA ASN A 35 -0.14 6.23 -23.40
C ASN A 35 -0.74 4.92 -23.95
N ARG A 36 -1.48 5.00 -25.05
CA ARG A 36 -2.13 3.83 -25.68
C ARG A 36 -1.14 2.67 -25.90
N GLY A 37 -1.51 1.48 -25.43
CA GLY A 37 -0.69 0.27 -25.52
C GLY A 37 0.51 0.23 -24.57
N ALA A 38 0.65 1.18 -23.64
CA ALA A 38 1.70 1.12 -22.63
C ALA A 38 1.46 -0.02 -21.63
N ARG A 39 2.55 -0.67 -21.25
CA ARG A 39 2.64 -1.62 -20.13
C ARG A 39 3.75 -1.14 -19.21
N VAL A 40 3.37 -0.78 -17.99
CA VAL A 40 4.24 -0.18 -16.99
C VAL A 40 4.65 -1.27 -16.02
N LEU A 41 5.93 -1.62 -16.03
CA LEU A 41 6.53 -2.45 -14.99
C LEU A 41 6.83 -1.57 -13.78
N VAL A 42 6.12 -1.82 -12.68
CA VAL A 42 6.38 -1.21 -11.37
C VAL A 42 7.16 -2.21 -10.54
N VAL A 43 8.23 -1.73 -9.88
CA VAL A 43 9.04 -2.55 -8.98
C VAL A 43 9.29 -1.77 -7.69
N CYS A 44 8.94 -2.36 -6.56
CA CYS A 44 9.35 -1.93 -5.24
C CYS A 44 10.32 -2.96 -4.67
N SER A 45 11.44 -2.51 -4.13
CA SER A 45 12.43 -3.39 -3.49
C SER A 45 13.03 -2.64 -2.30
N GLU A 46 12.91 -3.26 -1.14
CA GLU A 46 13.22 -2.69 0.16
C GLU A 46 14.09 -3.69 0.92
N ASN A 47 15.09 -3.17 1.62
CA ASN A 47 15.92 -3.99 2.51
C ASN A 47 16.31 -3.17 3.74
N THR A 48 16.58 -3.89 4.82
CA THR A 48 16.88 -3.32 6.13
C THR A 48 18.34 -2.97 6.30
N VAL A 49 19.22 -3.27 5.34
CA VAL A 49 20.68 -3.00 5.46
C VAL A 49 20.94 -1.52 5.73
N MET A 50 20.16 -0.62 5.13
CA MET A 50 20.31 0.82 5.35
C MET A 50 19.75 1.29 6.70
N THR A 51 18.82 0.55 7.29
CA THR A 51 18.07 0.96 8.51
C THR A 51 18.44 0.15 9.75
N PHE A 52 19.31 -0.85 9.62
CA PHE A 52 19.72 -1.72 10.71
C PHE A 52 20.75 -1.02 11.59
N HIS A 53 20.40 -0.84 12.86
CA HIS A 53 21.25 -0.21 13.87
C HIS A 53 21.24 -1.00 15.17
N GLY A 54 22.32 -0.92 15.94
CA GLY A 54 22.35 -1.45 17.30
C GLY A 54 21.34 -0.74 18.23
N PRO A 55 20.91 -1.39 19.32
CA PRO A 55 19.97 -0.79 20.26
C PRO A 55 20.58 0.41 21.00
N ASP A 56 19.77 1.44 21.26
CA ASP A 56 20.13 2.63 22.03
C ASP A 56 18.95 3.03 22.92
N GLU A 57 19.17 3.08 24.24
CA GLU A 57 18.14 3.43 25.23
C GLU A 57 17.62 4.87 25.06
N SER A 58 18.41 5.76 24.44
CA SER A 58 17.99 7.13 24.13
C SER A 58 17.10 7.23 22.89
N HIS A 59 17.04 6.19 22.05
CA HIS A 59 16.31 6.13 20.78
C HIS A 59 15.37 4.92 20.71
N LEU A 60 14.45 4.81 21.66
CA LEU A 60 13.49 3.69 21.75
C LEU A 60 12.57 3.57 20.52
N ASP A 61 12.34 4.65 19.78
CA ASP A 61 11.59 4.63 18.52
C ASP A 61 12.33 3.89 17.41
N SER A 62 13.67 3.95 17.40
CA SER A 62 14.50 3.12 16.51
C SER A 62 14.30 1.63 16.79
N LEU A 63 14.18 1.22 18.05
CA LEU A 63 13.91 -0.18 18.40
C LEU A 63 12.59 -0.69 17.81
N VAL A 64 11.57 0.17 17.71
CA VAL A 64 10.29 -0.20 17.10
C VAL A 64 10.48 -0.58 15.63
N GLY A 65 11.28 0.15 14.87
CA GLY A 65 11.55 -0.25 13.48
C GLY A 65 12.47 -1.48 13.38
N GLN A 66 13.41 -1.68 14.31
CA GLN A 66 14.25 -2.89 14.32
C GLN A 66 13.44 -4.19 14.50
N VAL A 67 12.27 -4.12 15.14
CA VAL A 67 11.37 -5.29 15.31
C VAL A 67 10.28 -5.40 14.24
N LEU A 68 10.04 -4.33 13.47
CA LEU A 68 8.99 -4.29 12.47
C LEU A 68 9.51 -4.49 11.05
N PHE A 69 10.65 -3.89 10.69
CA PHE A 69 11.07 -3.83 9.30
C PHE A 69 11.59 -5.17 8.79
N GLY A 70 11.18 -5.50 7.57
CA GLY A 70 11.58 -6.71 6.85
C GLY A 70 12.06 -6.39 5.43
N ASP A 71 12.74 -7.34 4.82
CA ASP A 71 13.25 -7.25 3.46
C ASP A 71 12.23 -7.82 2.47
N GLY A 72 12.09 -7.21 1.29
CA GLY A 72 11.18 -7.70 0.28
C GLY A 72 11.29 -7.01 -1.07
N ALA A 73 10.73 -7.63 -2.10
CA ALA A 73 10.55 -7.01 -3.39
C ALA A 73 9.24 -7.49 -4.03
N ALA A 74 8.54 -6.59 -4.71
CA ALA A 74 7.35 -6.89 -5.48
C ALA A 74 7.40 -6.20 -6.83
N ALA A 75 6.76 -6.83 -7.83
CA ALA A 75 6.61 -6.27 -9.15
C ALA A 75 5.19 -6.45 -9.65
N VAL A 76 4.65 -5.43 -10.33
CA VAL A 76 3.35 -5.50 -10.99
C VAL A 76 3.45 -4.92 -12.41
N ILE A 77 2.62 -5.43 -13.31
CA ILE A 77 2.41 -4.86 -14.64
C ILE A 77 1.08 -4.11 -14.62
N VAL A 78 1.13 -2.82 -14.94
CA VAL A 78 -0.05 -1.95 -15.05
C VAL A 78 -0.23 -1.56 -16.52
N GLY A 79 -1.46 -1.64 -17.01
CA GLY A 79 -1.80 -1.28 -18.38
C GLY A 79 -3.25 -0.81 -18.47
N ALA A 80 -3.53 -0.03 -19.52
CA ALA A 80 -4.88 0.27 -19.99
C ALA A 80 -5.10 -0.44 -21.33
N ASP A 81 -6.35 -0.45 -21.81
CA ASP A 81 -6.76 -1.14 -23.04
C ASP A 81 -6.35 -2.63 -23.02
N LEU A 82 -7.05 -3.40 -22.17
CA LEU A 82 -6.81 -4.82 -21.95
C LEU A 82 -6.90 -5.63 -23.26
N ASP A 83 -5.88 -6.45 -23.55
CA ASP A 83 -5.97 -7.50 -24.57
C ASP A 83 -6.48 -8.80 -23.93
N GLU A 84 -7.78 -9.02 -23.98
CA GLU A 84 -8.43 -10.20 -23.37
C GLU A 84 -7.89 -11.54 -23.90
N SER A 85 -7.27 -11.56 -25.07
CA SER A 85 -6.69 -12.79 -25.63
C SER A 85 -5.47 -13.28 -24.87
N THR A 86 -4.67 -12.36 -24.31
CA THR A 86 -3.39 -12.67 -23.66
C THR A 86 -3.32 -12.25 -22.19
N GLU A 87 -4.12 -11.27 -21.79
CA GLU A 87 -4.03 -10.63 -20.49
C GLU A 87 -5.17 -11.06 -19.57
N ARG A 88 -4.87 -11.14 -18.28
CA ARG A 88 -5.83 -11.45 -17.22
C ARG A 88 -5.75 -10.35 -16.17
N PRO A 89 -6.73 -9.43 -16.12
CA PRO A 89 -6.71 -8.36 -15.14
C PRO A 89 -6.86 -8.96 -13.74
N LEU A 90 -6.35 -8.27 -12.71
CA LEU A 90 -6.49 -8.67 -11.31
C LEU A 90 -7.27 -7.62 -10.51
N PHE A 91 -7.00 -6.34 -10.78
CA PHE A 91 -7.67 -5.20 -10.18
C PHE A 91 -7.65 -4.04 -11.19
N GLN A 92 -8.56 -3.08 -11.04
CA GLN A 92 -8.54 -1.82 -11.78
C GLN A 92 -8.21 -0.67 -10.82
N LEU A 93 -7.37 0.27 -11.27
CA LEU A 93 -7.06 1.51 -10.55
C LEU A 93 -8.07 2.57 -10.96
N VAL A 94 -9.05 2.89 -10.11
CA VAL A 94 -10.18 3.76 -10.48
C VAL A 94 -9.83 5.22 -10.24
N SER A 95 -9.40 5.55 -9.02
CA SER A 95 -8.93 6.87 -8.66
C SER A 95 -7.73 6.77 -7.73
N ALA A 96 -6.92 7.81 -7.67
CA ALA A 96 -5.75 7.87 -6.82
C ALA A 96 -5.57 9.31 -6.30
N SER A 97 -5.43 9.46 -4.99
CA SER A 97 -5.26 10.74 -4.32
C SER A 97 -4.16 10.65 -3.27
N GLN A 98 -3.58 11.81 -2.96
CA GLN A 98 -2.56 11.96 -1.94
C GLN A 98 -2.95 13.13 -1.04
N THR A 99 -2.71 13.00 0.27
CA THR A 99 -2.86 14.10 1.22
C THR A 99 -1.78 14.06 2.28
N ILE A 100 -1.45 15.22 2.84
CA ILE A 100 -0.59 15.36 4.01
C ILE A 100 -1.48 15.70 5.19
N LEU A 101 -1.38 14.91 6.27
CA LEU A 101 -2.23 15.11 7.43
C LEU A 101 -1.87 16.41 8.17
N PRO A 102 -2.85 17.19 8.65
CA PRO A 102 -2.57 18.39 9.43
C PRO A 102 -1.87 18.02 10.74
N GLU A 103 -1.02 18.93 11.24
CA GLU A 103 -0.35 18.82 12.55
C GLU A 103 0.48 17.52 12.71
N SER A 104 1.04 17.01 11.61
CA SER A 104 1.74 15.73 11.57
C SER A 104 3.25 15.84 11.28
N GLU A 105 3.79 17.05 11.28
CA GLU A 105 5.20 17.32 11.02
C GLU A 105 6.11 16.52 11.97
N GLY A 106 7.07 15.80 11.39
CA GLY A 106 8.01 14.94 12.13
C GLY A 106 7.36 13.74 12.83
N ALA A 107 6.11 13.38 12.49
CA ALA A 107 5.47 12.19 13.04
C ALA A 107 6.13 10.90 12.54
N ILE A 108 6.49 10.87 11.25
CA ILE A 108 7.32 9.85 10.62
C ILE A 108 8.36 10.58 9.79
N GLY A 109 9.62 10.21 9.92
CA GLY A 109 10.67 10.69 9.02
C GLY A 109 11.93 9.86 9.11
N GLY A 110 12.86 10.17 8.21
CA GLY A 110 14.17 9.55 8.17
C GLY A 110 15.24 10.52 7.70
N GLN A 111 16.47 10.27 8.12
CA GLN A 111 17.63 11.06 7.77
C GLN A 111 18.74 10.12 7.31
N LEU A 112 19.24 10.36 6.09
CA LEU A 112 20.41 9.64 5.60
C LEU A 112 21.67 10.31 6.18
N LEU A 113 22.40 9.57 7.01
CA LEU A 113 23.61 10.00 7.69
C LEU A 113 24.78 9.05 7.32
N GLU A 114 25.98 9.37 7.79
CA GLU A 114 27.16 8.50 7.63
C GLU A 114 26.96 7.12 8.27
N ALA A 115 26.15 7.06 9.33
CA ALA A 115 25.78 5.82 10.00
C ALA A 115 24.74 4.99 9.22
N GLY A 116 24.21 5.49 8.10
CA GLY A 116 23.09 4.89 7.37
C GLY A 116 21.81 5.72 7.48
N LEU A 117 20.67 5.11 7.18
CA LEU A 117 19.36 5.74 7.30
C LEU A 117 18.87 5.60 8.75
N THR A 118 18.77 6.71 9.46
CA THR A 118 18.09 6.78 10.75
C THR A 118 16.62 7.13 10.52
N PHE A 119 15.73 6.59 11.33
CA PHE A 119 14.30 6.91 11.26
C PHE A 119 13.79 7.30 12.64
N HIS A 120 12.77 8.14 12.65
CA HIS A 120 12.07 8.54 13.87
C HIS A 120 10.58 8.30 13.70
N LEU A 121 9.97 7.80 14.76
CA LEU A 121 8.55 7.46 14.79
C LEU A 121 7.90 7.99 16.06
N ARG A 122 7.03 9.00 15.93
CA ARG A 122 6.27 9.49 17.08
C ARG A 122 5.19 8.50 17.48
N LYS A 123 5.01 8.33 18.79
CA LYS A 123 4.00 7.42 19.38
C LYS A 123 2.56 7.73 18.96
N ASN A 124 2.27 8.97 18.54
CA ASN A 124 0.94 9.41 18.15
C ASN A 124 0.59 9.16 16.67
N VAL A 125 1.47 8.55 15.87
CA VAL A 125 1.21 8.23 14.46
C VAL A 125 -0.10 7.46 14.25
N PRO A 126 -0.40 6.37 15.00
CA PRO A 126 -1.68 5.68 14.87
C PRO A 126 -2.90 6.58 15.10
N ILE A 127 -2.81 7.52 16.04
CA ILE A 127 -3.88 8.47 16.37
C ILE A 127 -4.07 9.47 15.22
N LEU A 128 -2.96 9.99 14.67
CA LEU A 128 -3.00 10.92 13.54
C LEU A 128 -3.65 10.28 12.30
N ILE A 129 -3.29 9.04 11.97
CA ILE A 129 -3.91 8.30 10.87
C ILE A 129 -5.40 8.09 11.14
N SER A 130 -5.74 7.55 12.31
CA SER A 130 -7.11 7.26 12.71
C SER A 130 -8.01 8.50 12.70
N LYS A 131 -7.52 9.66 13.15
CA LYS A 131 -8.29 10.92 13.13
C LYS A 131 -8.69 11.36 11.72
N ASN A 132 -7.91 11.01 10.70
CA ASN A 132 -8.07 11.53 9.35
C ASN A 132 -8.55 10.51 8.31
N ILE A 133 -8.53 9.20 8.62
CA ILE A 133 -8.84 8.14 7.66
C ILE A 133 -10.27 8.21 7.10
N GLU A 134 -11.22 8.62 7.93
CA GLU A 134 -12.64 8.72 7.57
C GLU A 134 -12.87 9.77 6.48
N ARG A 135 -12.18 10.92 6.58
CA ARG A 135 -12.21 11.95 5.54
C ARG A 135 -11.61 11.44 4.21
N ALA A 136 -10.51 10.70 4.27
CA ALA A 136 -9.89 10.14 3.06
C ALA A 136 -10.84 9.14 2.36
N LEU A 137 -11.57 8.33 3.13
CA LEU A 137 -12.62 7.46 2.60
C LEU A 137 -13.77 8.25 1.98
N GLU A 138 -14.30 9.23 2.71
CA GLU A 138 -15.39 10.07 2.22
C GLU A 138 -15.03 10.78 0.91
N ASP A 139 -13.85 11.41 0.85
CA ASP A 139 -13.38 12.10 -0.36
C ASP A 139 -13.21 11.14 -1.54
N ALA A 140 -12.77 9.90 -1.30
CA ALA A 140 -12.55 8.89 -2.34
C ALA A 140 -13.84 8.22 -2.84
N PHE A 141 -14.80 7.94 -1.94
CA PHE A 141 -15.98 7.11 -2.23
C PHE A 141 -17.28 7.89 -2.37
N LYS A 142 -17.34 9.16 -1.95
CA LYS A 142 -18.51 10.03 -2.18
C LYS A 142 -18.91 10.11 -3.66
N PRO A 143 -18.00 10.22 -4.65
CA PRO A 143 -18.38 10.19 -6.07
C PRO A 143 -19.01 8.87 -6.52
N LEU A 144 -18.78 7.78 -5.79
CA LEU A 144 -19.29 6.44 -6.08
C LEU A 144 -20.55 6.09 -5.27
N GLY A 145 -21.00 6.97 -4.36
CA GLY A 145 -22.16 6.74 -3.51
C GLY A 145 -21.98 5.63 -2.47
N ILE A 146 -20.74 5.26 -2.14
CA ILE A 146 -20.43 4.22 -1.16
C ILE A 146 -20.14 4.87 0.20
N HIS A 147 -20.85 4.39 1.22
CA HIS A 147 -20.75 4.89 2.60
C HIS A 147 -20.54 3.78 3.63
N ASP A 148 -20.77 2.52 3.25
CA ASP A 148 -20.50 1.38 4.12
C ASP A 148 -19.08 0.84 3.88
N TRP A 149 -18.18 1.13 4.81
CA TRP A 149 -16.79 0.72 4.73
C TRP A 149 -16.59 -0.80 4.89
N ASN A 150 -17.61 -1.54 5.33
CA ASN A 150 -17.58 -3.00 5.35
C ASN A 150 -17.99 -3.65 4.02
N SER A 151 -18.58 -2.87 3.11
CA SER A 151 -18.98 -3.31 1.76
C SER A 151 -17.82 -3.28 0.75
N ILE A 152 -16.66 -2.76 1.15
CA ILE A 152 -15.46 -2.67 0.32
C ILE A 152 -14.32 -3.55 0.84
N PHE A 153 -13.44 -4.02 -0.04
CA PHE A 153 -12.21 -4.73 0.34
C PHE A 153 -11.09 -3.75 0.73
N TRP A 154 -10.19 -4.19 1.63
CA TRP A 154 -9.18 -3.31 2.23
C TRP A 154 -7.75 -3.80 2.01
N VAL A 155 -6.94 -2.94 1.40
CA VAL A 155 -5.49 -3.15 1.18
C VAL A 155 -4.75 -2.05 1.92
N THR A 156 -4.41 -2.28 3.17
CA THR A 156 -3.82 -1.24 4.02
C THR A 156 -2.35 -1.51 4.24
N HIS A 157 -1.50 -0.48 4.18
CA HIS A 157 -0.09 -0.64 4.51
C HIS A 157 0.03 -1.12 5.98
N PRO A 158 0.66 -2.28 6.23
CA PRO A 158 0.82 -2.85 7.56
C PRO A 158 2.00 -2.19 8.31
N GLY A 159 1.95 -0.87 8.49
CA GLY A 159 3.04 -0.12 9.12
C GLY A 159 3.30 -0.53 10.58
N GLY A 160 2.27 -1.05 11.23
CA GLY A 160 2.34 -1.67 12.56
C GLY A 160 0.94 -2.05 13.07
N PRO A 161 0.85 -3.00 14.02
CA PRO A 161 -0.43 -3.54 14.48
C PRO A 161 -1.32 -2.49 15.17
N ALA A 162 -0.71 -1.47 15.79
CA ALA A 162 -1.44 -0.36 16.42
C ALA A 162 -2.18 0.52 15.40
N ILE A 163 -1.57 0.77 14.22
CA ILE A 163 -2.21 1.56 13.15
C ILE A 163 -3.45 0.82 12.66
N LEU A 164 -3.32 -0.47 12.32
CA LEU A 164 -4.43 -1.29 11.82
C LEU A 164 -5.60 -1.33 12.82
N SER A 165 -5.30 -1.58 14.09
CA SER A 165 -6.33 -1.69 15.13
C SER A 165 -7.06 -0.36 15.38
N MET A 166 -6.36 0.78 15.28
CA MET A 166 -7.00 2.10 15.43
C MET A 166 -7.82 2.51 14.21
N ILE A 167 -7.44 2.09 13.00
CA ILE A 167 -8.26 2.28 11.80
C ILE A 167 -9.54 1.45 11.93
N GLU A 168 -9.42 0.16 12.23
CA GLU A 168 -10.55 -0.75 12.41
C GLU A 168 -11.55 -0.21 13.44
N ALA A 169 -11.06 0.21 14.62
CA ALA A 169 -11.91 0.75 15.67
C ALA A 169 -12.61 2.05 15.25
N LYS A 170 -11.89 2.94 14.57
CA LYS A 170 -12.39 4.25 14.16
C LYS A 170 -13.53 4.15 13.15
N VAL A 171 -13.39 3.31 12.12
CA VAL A 171 -14.39 3.17 11.06
C VAL A 171 -15.34 1.99 11.30
N LYS A 172 -15.26 1.36 12.48
CA LYS A 172 -16.06 0.19 12.90
C LYS A 172 -15.98 -0.95 11.88
N LEU A 173 -14.76 -1.25 11.48
CA LEU A 173 -14.47 -2.26 10.47
C LEU A 173 -14.58 -3.67 11.07
N ASN A 174 -15.21 -4.59 10.35
CA ASN A 174 -15.19 -6.00 10.66
C ASN A 174 -13.75 -6.51 10.58
N LYS A 175 -13.33 -7.30 11.59
CA LYS A 175 -11.95 -7.81 11.68
C LYS A 175 -11.47 -8.54 10.43
N GLU A 176 -12.39 -9.25 9.76
CA GLU A 176 -12.08 -9.99 8.53
C GLU A 176 -11.60 -9.10 7.37
N ARG A 177 -12.00 -7.81 7.33
CA ARG A 177 -11.60 -6.90 6.24
C ARG A 177 -10.09 -6.65 6.19
N MET A 178 -9.39 -6.79 7.32
CA MET A 178 -7.94 -6.61 7.41
C MET A 178 -7.17 -7.92 7.46
N ARG A 179 -7.81 -9.07 7.23
CA ARG A 179 -7.20 -10.41 7.31
C ARG A 179 -5.95 -10.53 6.43
N ALA A 180 -6.04 -10.16 5.15
CA ALA A 180 -4.90 -10.20 4.23
C ALA A 180 -3.75 -9.27 4.67
N THR A 181 -4.10 -8.05 5.11
CA THR A 181 -3.12 -7.07 5.63
C THR A 181 -2.37 -7.60 6.85
N ARG A 182 -3.11 -8.20 7.81
CA ARG A 182 -2.54 -8.78 9.03
C ARG A 182 -1.72 -10.04 8.74
N HIS A 183 -2.13 -10.86 7.78
CA HIS A 183 -1.37 -12.02 7.34
C HIS A 183 0.01 -11.60 6.79
N VAL A 184 0.04 -10.61 5.89
CA VAL A 184 1.31 -10.11 5.34
C VAL A 184 2.23 -9.54 6.43
N LEU A 185 1.67 -8.78 7.38
CA LEU A 185 2.44 -8.29 8.53
C LEU A 185 3.03 -9.43 9.37
N SER A 186 2.26 -10.50 9.58
CA SER A 186 2.68 -11.66 10.37
C SER A 186 3.82 -12.42 9.72
N GLU A 187 3.70 -12.70 8.42
CA GLU A 187 4.65 -13.56 7.70
C GLU A 187 5.91 -12.81 7.24
N TYR A 188 5.79 -11.52 6.92
CA TYR A 188 6.86 -10.76 6.26
C TYR A 188 7.29 -9.49 7.00
N GLY A 189 6.59 -9.10 8.07
CA GLY A 189 6.83 -7.83 8.73
C GLY A 189 6.45 -6.62 7.87
N ASN A 190 7.03 -5.47 8.21
CA ASN A 190 6.87 -4.21 7.46
C ASN A 190 7.99 -4.08 6.42
N MET A 191 7.71 -4.52 5.20
CA MET A 191 8.55 -4.34 4.01
C MET A 191 8.35 -2.97 3.31
N SER A 192 8.00 -1.91 4.05
CA SER A 192 7.81 -0.55 3.51
C SER A 192 6.83 -0.53 2.32
N SER A 193 7.27 -0.01 1.16
CA SER A 193 6.45 0.15 -0.04
C SER A 193 5.99 -1.16 -0.68
N VAL A 194 6.70 -2.26 -0.40
CA VAL A 194 6.44 -3.60 -0.96
C VAL A 194 5.15 -4.21 -0.39
N CYS A 195 4.81 -3.89 0.87
CA CYS A 195 3.71 -4.53 1.58
C CYS A 195 2.39 -4.48 0.82
N LEU A 196 2.05 -3.35 0.20
CA LEU A 196 0.77 -3.18 -0.48
C LEU A 196 0.57 -4.19 -1.62
N PHE A 197 1.65 -4.54 -2.32
CA PHE A 197 1.61 -5.54 -3.38
C PHE A 197 1.48 -6.96 -2.84
N PHE A 198 2.13 -7.27 -1.72
CA PHE A 198 1.95 -8.55 -1.03
C PHE A 198 0.52 -8.71 -0.50
N VAL A 199 -0.09 -7.63 -0.01
CA VAL A 199 -1.49 -7.66 0.45
C VAL A 199 -2.45 -7.88 -0.73
N LEU A 200 -2.23 -7.21 -1.87
CA LEU A 200 -3.00 -7.46 -3.10
C LEU A 200 -2.85 -8.91 -3.57
N ASP A 201 -1.62 -9.44 -3.56
CA ASP A 201 -1.33 -10.80 -4.00
C ASP A 201 -1.97 -11.86 -3.08
N GLU A 202 -1.86 -11.66 -1.77
CA GLU A 202 -2.52 -12.51 -0.80
C GLU A 202 -4.05 -12.47 -0.96
N MET A 203 -4.61 -11.27 -1.10
CA MET A 203 -6.06 -11.08 -1.27
C MET A 203 -6.60 -11.82 -2.49
N ARG A 204 -5.99 -11.65 -3.67
CA ARG A 204 -6.46 -12.34 -4.88
C ARG A 204 -6.30 -13.86 -4.79
N ARG A 205 -5.24 -14.35 -4.14
CA ARG A 205 -4.94 -15.77 -3.96
C ARG A 205 -5.99 -16.41 -3.05
N ARG A 206 -6.21 -15.84 -1.86
CA ARG A 206 -7.22 -16.28 -0.91
C ARG A 206 -8.62 -16.17 -1.49
N SER A 207 -8.91 -15.13 -2.26
CA SER A 207 -10.20 -14.99 -2.94
C SER A 207 -10.49 -16.18 -3.86
N SER A 208 -9.50 -16.62 -4.63
CA SER A 208 -9.62 -17.79 -5.49
C SER A 208 -9.71 -19.11 -4.71
N GLU A 209 -8.90 -19.28 -3.66
CA GLU A 209 -8.87 -20.51 -2.84
C GLU A 209 -10.13 -20.71 -2.01
N ASP A 210 -10.65 -19.61 -1.43
CA ASP A 210 -11.84 -19.62 -0.58
C ASP A 210 -13.14 -19.61 -1.43
N GLY A 211 -13.05 -19.58 -2.77
CA GLY A 211 -14.19 -19.66 -3.68
C GLY A 211 -15.03 -18.38 -3.76
N HIS A 212 -14.42 -17.21 -3.57
CA HIS A 212 -15.09 -15.92 -3.73
C HIS A 212 -15.38 -15.60 -5.20
N THR A 213 -16.37 -14.75 -5.43
CA THR A 213 -16.82 -14.36 -6.78
C THR A 213 -15.91 -13.34 -7.46
N THR A 214 -15.09 -12.60 -6.71
CA THR A 214 -14.18 -11.57 -7.23
C THR A 214 -12.80 -11.67 -6.58
N THR A 215 -11.78 -11.08 -7.22
CA THR A 215 -10.41 -10.98 -6.68
C THR A 215 -10.29 -10.15 -5.40
N GLY A 216 -11.34 -9.41 -5.03
CA GLY A 216 -11.42 -8.57 -3.83
C GLY A 216 -12.34 -9.18 -2.78
N GLU A 217 -12.16 -10.46 -2.45
CA GLU A 217 -12.95 -11.19 -1.44
C GLU A 217 -14.47 -11.17 -1.69
N GLY A 218 -14.88 -11.19 -2.96
CA GLY A 218 -16.29 -11.15 -3.39
C GLY A 218 -16.92 -9.76 -3.39
N MET A 219 -16.15 -8.70 -3.12
CA MET A 219 -16.61 -7.31 -3.21
C MET A 219 -16.13 -6.67 -4.52
N ASP A 220 -16.93 -5.76 -5.07
CA ASP A 220 -16.60 -5.04 -6.32
C ASP A 220 -15.60 -3.91 -6.08
N TRP A 221 -15.81 -3.14 -5.02
CA TRP A 221 -15.03 -1.94 -4.70
C TRP A 221 -14.06 -2.19 -3.56
N GLY A 222 -12.92 -1.51 -3.60
CA GLY A 222 -11.92 -1.60 -2.56
C GLY A 222 -11.09 -0.35 -2.41
N VAL A 223 -10.39 -0.26 -1.28
CA VAL A 223 -9.48 0.85 -0.98
C VAL A 223 -8.09 0.33 -0.69
N LEU A 224 -7.10 1.03 -1.24
CA LEU A 224 -5.70 0.83 -0.94
C LEU A 224 -5.13 2.08 -0.24
N PHE A 225 -4.54 1.90 0.94
CA PHE A 225 -3.97 2.96 1.75
C PHE A 225 -2.47 2.79 1.96
N GLY A 226 -1.67 3.76 1.50
CA GLY A 226 -0.26 3.90 1.85
C GLY A 226 -0.05 4.95 2.93
N PHE A 227 0.76 4.66 3.94
CA PHE A 227 1.11 5.60 5.01
C PHE A 227 2.62 5.77 5.11
N GLY A 228 3.14 6.98 5.29
CA GLY A 228 4.57 7.19 5.48
C GLY A 228 4.94 8.63 5.80
N PRO A 229 6.23 9.02 5.63
CA PRO A 229 6.74 10.33 6.02
C PRO A 229 5.88 11.51 5.53
N GLY A 230 5.66 12.50 6.40
CA GLY A 230 4.83 13.67 6.10
C GLY A 230 4.08 14.22 7.32
N LEU A 231 3.08 13.52 7.87
CA LEU A 231 2.55 12.18 7.55
C LEU A 231 1.70 12.19 6.27
N THR A 232 2.15 11.45 5.27
CA THR A 232 1.49 11.36 3.95
C THR A 232 0.58 10.13 3.90
N VAL A 233 -0.60 10.30 3.30
CA VAL A 233 -1.55 9.23 3.01
C VAL A 233 -1.80 9.17 1.50
N GLU A 234 -1.50 8.02 0.90
CA GLU A 234 -1.95 7.67 -0.46
C GLU A 234 -3.26 6.89 -0.35
N THR A 235 -4.25 7.26 -1.14
CA THR A 235 -5.56 6.60 -1.20
C THR A 235 -5.85 6.22 -2.64
N ILE A 236 -6.04 4.94 -2.91
CA ILE A 236 -6.39 4.44 -4.24
C ILE A 236 -7.72 3.70 -4.13
N VAL A 237 -8.67 4.08 -4.98
CA VAL A 237 -9.89 3.30 -5.17
C VAL A 237 -9.59 2.21 -6.19
N LEU A 238 -9.90 0.98 -5.80
CA LEU A 238 -9.74 -0.22 -6.60
C LEU A 238 -11.11 -0.75 -7.01
N HIS A 239 -11.17 -1.37 -8.18
CA HIS A 239 -12.24 -2.28 -8.56
C HIS A 239 -11.67 -3.68 -8.70
N SER A 240 -12.34 -4.68 -8.14
CA SER A 240 -11.98 -6.09 -8.32
C SER A 240 -12.37 -6.59 -9.71
N VAL A 241 -12.00 -7.82 -10.03
CA VAL A 241 -12.48 -8.50 -11.24
C VAL A 241 -13.17 -9.81 -10.86
N PRO A 242 -14.15 -10.27 -11.64
CA PRO A 242 -14.75 -11.58 -11.45
C PRO A 242 -13.71 -12.70 -11.54
N ILE A 243 -13.76 -13.64 -10.60
CA ILE A 243 -13.02 -14.89 -10.71
C ILE A 243 -13.88 -15.83 -11.56
N ALA A 244 -13.33 -16.32 -12.66
CA ALA A 244 -14.04 -17.30 -13.49
C ALA A 244 -14.34 -18.54 -12.65
N SER A 245 -15.60 -18.96 -12.61
CA SER A 245 -15.97 -20.24 -12.01
C SER A 245 -15.21 -21.37 -12.72
N PRO A 246 -14.68 -22.35 -11.97
CA PRO A 246 -13.99 -23.51 -12.55
C PRO A 246 -14.90 -24.33 -13.49
#